data_AF-A0A8T0M864-F1
#
_entry.id   AF-A0A8T0M864-F1
#
_cell.length_a   1.000
_cell.length_b   1.000
_cell.length_c   1.000
_cell.angle_alpha   90.00
_cell.angle_beta   90.00
_cell.angle_gamma   90.00
#
_symmetry.space_group_name_H-M   'P 1'
#
loop_
_entity.id
_entity.type
_entity.pdbx_description
1 polymer ?
#
loop_
_entity_poly.entity_id
_entity_poly.type
_entity_poly.pdbx_seq_one_letter_code
_entity_poly.pdbx_strand_id
1 'polypeptide(L)'
;MNATSSRAHTIFQIIVTQSELNPTSDFANGKKVLVPYRNSKLTHLLKDSLGGNSKTIMIAALSPASVNYSETLGTLRYADRAKQIKNKAIVNEDPNQILIRQ
;
A
#
# COMPACT_ATOMS: atom_id res chain seq x y z
N MET A 1 -0.74 -9.90 -26.66
CA MET A 1 0.57 -9.81 -25.98
C MET A 1 0.61 -8.46 -25.27
N ASN A 2 0.22 -8.43 -23.99
CA ASN A 2 -0.09 -7.17 -23.31
C ASN A 2 0.96 -6.94 -22.21
N ALA A 3 2.08 -6.33 -22.58
CA ALA A 3 3.20 -6.01 -21.67
C ALA A 3 2.81 -5.04 -20.52
N THR A 4 1.64 -4.42 -20.60
CA THR A 4 1.06 -3.54 -19.56
C THR A 4 0.71 -4.28 -18.27
N SER A 5 0.57 -5.62 -18.31
CA SER A 5 0.17 -6.41 -17.14
C SER A 5 1.24 -6.52 -16.05
N SER A 6 2.54 -6.38 -16.35
CA SER A 6 3.59 -6.74 -15.39
C SER A 6 3.78 -5.70 -14.26
N ARG A 7 3.59 -4.41 -14.54
CA ARG A 7 3.90 -3.33 -13.57
C ARG A 7 2.74 -2.97 -12.64
N ALA A 8 1.51 -2.96 -13.15
CA ALA A 8 0.31 -2.82 -12.31
C ALA A 8 0.13 -4.01 -11.36
N HIS A 9 0.54 -5.21 -11.80
CA HIS A 9 0.50 -6.43 -11.00
C HIS A 9 1.31 -6.33 -9.71
N THR A 10 2.47 -5.66 -9.72
CA THR A 10 3.31 -5.54 -8.52
C THR A 10 2.62 -4.76 -7.41
N ILE A 11 1.97 -3.64 -7.74
CA ILE A 11 1.26 -2.85 -6.72
C ILE A 11 0.00 -3.60 -6.28
N PHE A 12 -0.71 -4.25 -7.22
CA PHE A 12 -1.84 -5.11 -6.89
C PHE A 12 -1.47 -6.21 -5.89
N GLN A 13 -0.37 -6.93 -6.15
CA GLN A 13 0.13 -7.97 -5.26
C GLN A 13 0.45 -7.42 -3.87
N ILE A 14 1.14 -6.27 -3.79
CA ILE A 14 1.47 -5.63 -2.50
C ILE A 14 0.21 -5.26 -1.74
N ILE A 15 -0.78 -4.66 -2.40
CA ILE A 15 -2.04 -4.26 -1.76
C ILE A 15 -2.79 -5.49 -1.25
N VAL A 16 -2.89 -6.55 -2.07
CA VAL A 16 -3.53 -7.80 -1.65
C VAL A 16 -2.81 -8.38 -0.43
N THR A 17 -1.50 -8.56 -0.52
CA THR A 17 -0.69 -9.12 0.56
C THR A 17 -0.80 -8.29 1.84
N GLN A 18 -0.81 -6.95 1.76
CA GLN A 18 -0.96 -6.07 2.92
C GLN A 18 -2.39 -6.05 3.49
N SER A 19 -3.41 -6.21 2.65
CA SER A 19 -4.82 -6.24 3.07
C SER A 19 -5.19 -7.52 3.84
N GLU A 20 -4.44 -8.61 3.63
CA GLU A 20 -4.66 -9.91 4.28
C GLU A 20 -3.92 -10.03 5.63
N LEU A 21 -3.04 -9.09 5.98
CA LEU A 21 -2.33 -9.09 7.25
C LEU A 21 -3.25 -8.64 8.38
N ASN A 22 -3.83 -9.60 9.08
CA ASN A 22 -4.51 -9.35 10.34
C ASN A 22 -3.48 -8.91 11.40
N PRO A 23 -3.65 -7.73 12.04
CA PRO A 23 -2.70 -7.24 13.04
C PRO A 23 -2.61 -8.11 14.31
N THR A 24 -3.51 -9.09 14.47
CA THR A 24 -3.69 -9.88 15.70
C THR A 24 -3.22 -11.34 15.63
N SER A 25 -2.91 -11.92 14.46
CA SER A 25 -2.63 -13.38 14.36
C SER A 25 -1.20 -13.77 13.97
N ASP A 26 -0.40 -12.87 13.38
CA ASP A 26 0.83 -13.30 12.69
C ASP A 26 2.11 -13.15 13.51
N PHE A 27 2.03 -12.50 14.68
CA PHE A 27 3.12 -12.53 15.66
C PHE A 27 3.22 -13.89 16.37
N ALA A 28 2.16 -14.71 16.35
CA ALA A 28 2.13 -16.00 17.02
C ALA A 28 2.94 -17.09 16.29
N ASN A 29 3.31 -16.87 15.01
CA ASN A 29 4.00 -17.87 14.20
C ASN A 29 5.19 -17.30 13.40
N GLY A 30 5.87 -16.27 13.92
CA GLY A 30 7.25 -15.85 13.54
C GLY A 30 7.56 -15.51 12.07
N LYS A 31 6.65 -15.76 11.12
CA LYS A 31 6.84 -15.54 9.69
C LYS A 31 6.33 -14.16 9.33
N LYS A 32 7.24 -13.19 9.34
CA LYS A 32 7.00 -11.89 8.71
C LYS A 32 6.65 -12.12 7.23
N VAL A 33 5.42 -11.82 6.84
CA VAL A 33 5.01 -11.87 5.44
C VAL A 33 5.86 -10.86 4.66
N LEU A 34 6.65 -11.36 3.72
CA LEU A 34 7.56 -10.55 2.93
C LEU A 34 6.78 -9.84 1.83
N VAL A 35 6.54 -8.55 2.02
CA VAL A 35 5.86 -7.73 1.01
C VAL A 35 6.87 -7.23 -0.03
N PRO A 36 6.67 -7.51 -1.33
CA PRO A 36 7.72 -7.36 -2.35
C PRO A 36 7.84 -5.93 -2.89
N TYR A 37 8.05 -4.94 -2.00
CA TYR A 37 8.24 -3.54 -2.39
C TYR A 37 9.37 -3.32 -3.39
N ARG A 38 10.38 -4.20 -3.39
CA ARG A 38 11.57 -4.13 -4.26
C ARG A 38 11.30 -4.49 -5.72
N ASN A 39 10.16 -5.12 -6.03
CA ASN A 39 9.85 -5.58 -7.38
C ASN A 39 9.59 -4.42 -8.35
N SER A 40 9.33 -3.19 -7.86
CA SER A 40 9.30 -1.99 -8.69
C SER A 40 9.94 -0.80 -7.99
N LYS A 41 10.54 0.11 -8.75
CA LYS A 41 11.11 1.36 -8.21
C LYS A 41 10.04 2.20 -7.49
N LEU A 42 8.82 2.25 -8.05
CA LEU A 42 7.71 3.01 -7.47
C LEU A 42 7.32 2.46 -6.09
N THR A 43 7.10 1.15 -5.97
CA THR A 43 6.72 0.51 -4.71
C THR A 43 7.86 0.49 -3.70
N HIS A 44 9.10 0.57 -4.15
CA HIS A 44 10.26 0.71 -3.27
C HIS A 44 10.24 2.08 -2.61
N LEU A 45 10.07 3.15 -3.40
CA LEU A 45 10.00 4.52 -2.89
C LEU A 45 8.78 4.74 -2.00
N LEU A 46 7.65 4.11 -2.34
CA LEU A 46 6.38 4.24 -1.60
C LEU A 46 6.22 3.22 -0.45
N LYS A 47 7.28 2.49 -0.08
CA LYS A 47 7.22 1.47 0.98
C LYS A 47 6.59 2.01 2.27
N ASP A 48 6.99 3.22 2.69
CA ASP A 48 6.49 3.81 3.93
C ASP A 48 5.03 4.25 3.83
N SER A 49 4.54 4.52 2.61
CA SER A 49 3.14 4.86 2.36
C SER A 49 2.20 3.66 2.32
N LEU A 50 2.72 2.45 2.11
CA LEU A 50 1.95 1.23 1.93
C LEU A 50 2.16 0.26 3.11
N GLY A 51 1.84 0.70 4.33
CA GLY A 51 1.99 -0.10 5.57
C GLY A 51 3.11 0.36 6.51
N GLY A 52 3.70 1.54 6.28
CA GLY A 52 4.79 2.09 7.08
C GLY A 52 4.45 3.39 7.80
N ASN A 53 5.45 4.25 7.95
CA ASN A 53 5.36 5.54 8.64
C ASN A 53 4.94 6.66 7.69
N SER A 54 3.64 6.72 7.37
CA SER A 54 3.08 7.78 6.53
C SER A 54 1.58 7.89 6.71
N LYS A 55 1.05 9.11 6.58
CA LYS A 55 -0.40 9.35 6.41
C LYS A 55 -0.70 9.31 4.91
N THR A 56 -1.35 8.23 4.47
CA THR A 56 -1.54 7.97 3.05
C THR A 56 -3.01 8.07 2.64
N ILE A 57 -3.25 8.71 1.50
CA ILE A 57 -4.56 8.83 0.86
C ILE A 57 -4.44 8.25 -0.55
N MET A 58 -5.42 7.44 -0.93
CA MET A 58 -5.55 6.92 -2.29
C MET A 58 -6.78 7.55 -2.95
N ILE A 59 -6.60 8.05 -4.17
CA ILE A 59 -7.69 8.59 -5.00
C ILE A 59 -7.90 7.65 -6.19
N ALA A 60 -9.11 7.10 -6.31
CA ALA A 60 -9.51 6.27 -7.44
C ALA A 60 -10.22 7.15 -8.48
N ALA A 61 -9.56 7.38 -9.63
CA ALA A 61 -10.17 8.09 -10.75
C ALA A 61 -10.93 7.11 -11.64
N LEU A 62 -12.23 7.31 -11.80
CA LEU A 62 -13.14 6.39 -12.51
C LEU A 62 -13.83 7.12 -13.66
N SER A 63 -14.18 6.36 -14.71
CA SER A 63 -14.96 6.86 -15.83
C SER A 63 -16.42 6.41 -15.71
N PRO A 64 -17.41 7.31 -15.88
CA PRO A 64 -18.83 6.94 -15.80
C PRO A 64 -19.35 6.22 -17.06
N ALA A 65 -18.55 6.10 -18.12
CA ALA A 65 -18.98 5.49 -19.38
C ALA A 65 -19.13 3.96 -19.24
N SER A 66 -20.23 3.40 -19.75
CA SER A 66 -20.53 1.96 -19.68
C SER A 66 -19.46 1.07 -20.32
N VAL A 67 -18.79 1.56 -21.36
CA VAL A 67 -17.67 0.89 -22.02
C VAL A 67 -16.50 0.61 -21.07
N ASN A 68 -16.36 1.40 -20.01
CA ASN A 68 -15.28 1.29 -19.03
C ASN A 68 -15.71 0.54 -17.75
N TYR A 69 -16.86 -0.15 -17.77
CA TYR A 69 -17.39 -0.84 -16.60
C TYR A 69 -16.39 -1.82 -15.97
N SER A 70 -15.73 -2.65 -16.79
CA SER A 70 -14.76 -3.66 -16.31
C SER A 70 -13.57 -3.03 -15.58
N GLU A 71 -12.96 -2.00 -16.18
CA GLU A 71 -11.82 -1.29 -15.60
C GLU A 71 -12.20 -0.50 -14.34
N THR A 72 -13.39 0.11 -14.35
CA THR A 72 -13.95 0.83 -13.20
C THR A 72 -14.16 -0.12 -12.02
N LEU A 73 -14.73 -1.30 -12.27
CA LEU A 73 -14.90 -2.34 -11.25
C LEU A 73 -13.55 -2.86 -10.72
N GLY A 74 -12.57 -3.05 -11.61
CA GLY A 74 -11.21 -3.43 -11.22
C GLY A 74 -10.55 -2.40 -10.29
N THR A 75 -10.67 -1.12 -10.63
CA THR A 75 -10.14 -0.01 -9.82
C THR A 75 -10.85 0.12 -8.48
N LEU A 76 -12.17 -0.06 -8.43
CA LEU A 76 -12.95 -0.05 -7.19
C LEU A 76 -12.54 -1.18 -6.24
N ARG A 77 -12.38 -2.41 -6.76
CA ARG A 77 -11.90 -3.55 -5.97
C ARG A 77 -10.50 -3.31 -5.41
N TYR A 78 -9.64 -2.67 -6.21
CA TYR A 78 -8.31 -2.30 -5.76
C TYR A 78 -8.34 -1.25 -4.64
N ALA A 79 -9.18 -0.23 -4.77
CA ALA A 79 -9.38 0.79 -3.73
C ALA A 79 -9.96 0.21 -2.43
N ASP A 80 -10.90 -0.74 -2.53
CA ASP A 80 -11.48 -1.41 -1.38
C ASP A 80 -10.44 -2.21 -0.57
N ARG A 81 -9.53 -2.90 -1.25
CA ARG A 81 -8.40 -3.58 -0.59
C ARG A 81 -7.39 -2.61 -0.01
N ALA A 82 -7.05 -1.55 -0.76
CA ALA A 82 -6.10 -0.53 -0.32
C ALA A 82 -6.55 0.15 0.98
N LYS A 83 -7.86 0.33 1.18
CA LYS A 83 -8.46 0.88 2.40
C LYS A 83 -8.17 0.03 3.65
N GLN A 84 -7.94 -1.28 3.50
CA GLN A 84 -7.68 -2.16 4.64
C GLN A 84 -6.24 -2.06 5.16
N ILE A 85 -5.32 -1.50 4.36
CA ILE A 85 -3.92 -1.33 4.75
C ILE A 85 -3.83 -0.37 5.94
N LYS A 86 -3.16 -0.80 7.00
CA LYS A 86 -2.95 0.00 8.21
C LYS A 86 -1.54 0.57 8.24
N ASN A 87 -1.43 1.90 8.19
CA ASN A 87 -0.17 2.59 8.38
C ASN A 87 0.05 2.94 9.86
N LYS A 88 1.32 2.97 10.27
CA LYS A 88 1.76 3.36 11.62
C LYS A 88 2.55 4.66 11.53
N ALA A 89 1.82 5.77 11.35
CA ALA A 89 2.43 7.10 11.26
C ALA A 89 2.90 7.56 12.64
N ILE A 90 4.18 7.94 12.74
CA ILE A 90 4.83 8.54 13.91
C ILE A 90 5.40 9.91 13.53
N VAL A 91 5.56 10.79 14.51
CA VAL A 91 6.20 12.10 14.27
C VAL A 91 7.69 11.87 14.07
N ASN A 92 8.22 12.34 12.95
CA ASN A 92 9.64 12.24 12.62
C ASN A 92 10.37 13.44 13.21
N GLU A 93 10.83 13.34 14.46
CA GLU A 93 11.64 14.36 15.11
C GLU A 93 13.12 13.95 15.14
N ASP A 94 14.01 14.92 14.94
CA ASP A 94 15.46 14.69 15.05
C ASP A 94 15.83 14.58 16.53
N PRO A 95 16.59 13.55 16.96
CA PRO A 95 17.04 13.41 18.35
C PRO A 95 17.68 14.69 18.92
N ASN A 96 18.40 15.46 18.09
CA ASN A 96 19.05 16.70 18.51
C ASN A 96 18.05 17.85 18.73
N GLN A 97 16.90 17.84 18.04
CA GLN A 97 15.85 18.86 18.18
C GLN A 97 15.00 18.63 19.44
N ILE A 98 14.88 17.38 19.91
CA ILE A 98 14.12 17.02 21.12
C ILE A 98 14.77 17.63 22.37
N LEU A 99 16.10 17.66 22.44
CA LEU A 99 16.86 18.20 23.58
C LEU A 99 16.76 19.72 23.75
N ILE A 100 16.53 20.48 22.66
CA ILE A 100 16.52 21.95 22.68
C ILE A 100 15.14 22.50 23.12
N ARG A 101 14.12 21.65 23.16
CA ARG A 101 12.73 22.03 23.45
C ARG A 101 12.35 21.95 24.94
N GLN A 102 13.23 21.42 25.79
CA GLN A 102 13.09 21.39 27.25
C GLN A 102 13.93 22.47 27.91
#